data_AF-F4HAL0-F1
#
_entry.id   AF-F4HAL0-F1
#
_cell.length_a   1.000
_cell.length_b   1.000
_cell.length_c   1.000
_cell.angle_alpha   90.00
_cell.angle_beta   90.00
_cell.angle_gamma   90.00
#
_symmetry.space_group_name_H-M   'P 1'
#
loop_
_entity.id
_entity.type
_entity.pdbx_description
1 polymer ?
#
loop_
_entity_poly.entity_id
_entity_poly.type
_entity_poly.pdbx_seq_one_letter_code
_entity_poly.pdbx_strand_id
1 'polypeptide(L)'
;MRYQKLENQETHWKWLYLMRKAREGVNITRYLEQSLADDKMQQLVQLQHQTEAVQQWISEHMSPDLVIKLDQAIRAKRKRFFNAEKQSTKKKSIDLDYAVWLRLSRYSRKMKMTLSQTIMYMIDEQESKALYESQIHAMKKNLQELLK
;
A
#
# COMPACT_ATOMS: atom_id res chain seq x y z
N MET A 1 -5.45 -12.59 12.21
CA MET A 1 -5.17 -11.36 11.41
C MET A 1 -4.39 -10.37 12.27
N ARG A 2 -3.49 -9.55 11.70
CA ARG A 2 -2.64 -8.59 12.45
C ARG A 2 -3.36 -7.30 12.90
N TYR A 3 -4.45 -6.92 12.25
CA TYR A 3 -5.21 -5.69 12.55
C TYR A 3 -6.65 -6.04 12.90
N GLN A 4 -7.24 -5.33 13.87
CA GLN A 4 -8.64 -5.47 14.25
C GLN A 4 -9.56 -5.02 13.10
N LYS A 5 -10.71 -5.69 12.94
CA LYS A 5 -11.76 -5.24 12.03
C LYS A 5 -12.66 -4.24 12.75
N LEU A 6 -12.88 -3.09 12.13
CA LEU A 6 -13.74 -2.04 12.67
C LEU A 6 -15.03 -2.03 11.84
N GLU A 7 -16.04 -2.79 12.28
CA GLU A 7 -17.20 -3.12 11.46
C GLU A 7 -17.96 -1.88 10.94
N ASN A 8 -18.29 -0.94 11.83
CA ASN A 8 -18.98 0.29 11.46
C ASN A 8 -18.16 1.14 10.49
N GLN A 9 -16.86 1.30 10.75
CA GLN A 9 -15.99 2.14 9.93
C GLN A 9 -15.65 1.51 8.58
N GLU A 10 -15.44 0.19 8.54
CA GLU A 10 -15.21 -0.56 7.30
C GLU A 10 -16.45 -0.57 6.42
N THR A 11 -17.64 -0.65 7.01
CA THR A 11 -18.90 -0.55 6.26
C THR A 11 -19.03 0.81 5.59
N HIS A 12 -18.71 1.89 6.31
CA HIS A 12 -18.65 3.21 5.71
C HIS A 12 -17.60 3.31 4.58
N TRP A 13 -16.42 2.70 4.73
CA TRP A 13 -15.43 2.63 3.66
C TRP A 13 -15.89 1.83 2.44
N LYS A 14 -16.66 0.75 2.65
CA LYS A 14 -17.26 -0.04 1.57
C LYS A 14 -18.26 0.81 0.78
N TRP A 15 -19.14 1.52 1.48
CA TRP A 15 -20.09 2.45 0.87
C TRP A 15 -19.38 3.52 0.03
N LEU A 16 -18.37 4.20 0.60
CA LEU A 16 -17.58 5.21 -0.12
C LEU A 16 -16.89 4.64 -1.37
N TYR A 17 -16.38 3.41 -1.29
CA TYR A 17 -15.75 2.75 -2.43
C TYR A 17 -16.75 2.50 -3.55
N LEU A 18 -17.93 1.95 -3.24
CA LEU A 18 -18.99 1.68 -4.21
C LEU A 18 -19.51 2.97 -4.84
N MET A 19 -19.76 4.01 -4.04
CA MET A 19 -20.18 5.32 -4.54
C MET A 19 -19.14 5.98 -5.45
N ARG A 20 -17.84 5.76 -5.19
CA ARG A 20 -16.79 6.20 -6.11
C ARG A 20 -16.83 5.41 -7.41
N LYS A 21 -17.01 4.09 -7.35
CA LYS A 21 -17.07 3.22 -8.54
C LYS A 21 -18.28 3.52 -9.43
N ALA A 22 -19.44 3.78 -8.82
CA ALA A 22 -20.62 4.23 -9.55
C ALA A 22 -20.37 5.56 -10.29
N ARG A 23 -19.71 6.54 -9.65
CA ARG A 23 -19.31 7.81 -10.28
C ARG A 23 -18.30 7.66 -11.41
N GLU A 24 -17.48 6.62 -11.37
CA GLU A 24 -16.56 6.25 -12.46
C GLU A 24 -17.27 5.54 -13.63
N GLY A 25 -18.60 5.36 -13.57
CA GLY A 25 -19.39 4.70 -14.60
C GLY A 25 -19.37 3.17 -14.55
N VAL A 26 -18.86 2.58 -13.46
CA VAL A 26 -18.83 1.12 -13.29
C VAL A 26 -20.17 0.66 -12.71
N ASN A 27 -20.80 -0.32 -13.35
CA ASN A 27 -22.00 -0.96 -12.77
C ASN A 27 -21.61 -1.69 -11.47
N ILE A 28 -22.11 -1.18 -10.35
CA ILE A 28 -21.85 -1.75 -9.02
C ILE A 28 -22.81 -2.88 -8.66
N THR A 29 -23.89 -3.02 -9.41
CA THR A 29 -24.94 -4.01 -9.14
C THR A 29 -24.74 -5.27 -9.98
N ARG A 30 -25.33 -6.39 -9.56
CA ARG A 30 -25.36 -7.63 -10.34
C ARG A 30 -26.36 -7.62 -11.51
N TYR A 31 -27.13 -6.55 -11.66
CA TYR A 31 -28.22 -6.47 -12.62
C TYR A 31 -27.74 -5.89 -13.95
N LEU A 32 -28.19 -6.49 -15.06
CA LEU A 32 -27.91 -6.02 -16.42
C LEU A 32 -28.89 -4.92 -16.85
N GLU A 33 -30.11 -4.95 -16.31
CA GLU A 33 -31.14 -3.97 -16.60
C GLU A 33 -30.82 -2.64 -15.92
N GLN A 34 -30.77 -1.56 -16.71
CA GLN A 34 -30.34 -0.25 -16.24
C GLN A 34 -31.31 0.36 -15.23
N SER A 35 -32.62 0.25 -15.47
CA SER A 35 -33.67 0.73 -14.56
C SER A 35 -33.53 0.13 -13.15
N LEU A 36 -33.32 -1.19 -13.08
CA LEU A 36 -33.15 -1.92 -11.82
C LEU A 36 -31.81 -1.60 -11.15
N ALA A 37 -30.73 -1.48 -11.94
CA ALA A 37 -29.43 -1.06 -11.42
C ALA A 37 -29.50 0.35 -10.80
N ASP A 38 -30.20 1.27 -11.46
CA ASP A 38 -30.39 2.65 -11.01
C ASP A 38 -31.26 2.71 -9.74
N ASP A 39 -32.35 1.94 -9.66
CA ASP A 39 -33.17 1.81 -8.43
C ASP A 39 -32.31 1.33 -7.25
N LYS A 40 -31.53 0.26 -7.44
CA LYS A 40 -30.67 -0.26 -6.37
C LYS A 40 -29.55 0.68 -5.98
N MET A 41 -29.06 1.48 -6.93
CA MET A 41 -28.09 2.53 -6.65
C MET A 41 -28.71 3.63 -5.78
N GLN A 42 -29.92 4.10 -6.11
CA GLN A 42 -30.64 5.09 -5.30
C GLN A 42 -30.90 4.58 -3.87
N GLN A 43 -31.26 3.30 -3.74
CA GLN A 43 -31.38 2.66 -2.42
C GLN A 43 -30.07 2.74 -1.65
N LEU A 44 -28.93 2.38 -2.26
CA LEU A 44 -27.62 2.45 -1.58
C LEU A 44 -27.26 3.86 -1.12
N VAL A 45 -27.60 4.90 -1.88
CA VAL A 45 -27.35 6.31 -1.50
C VAL A 45 -28.05 6.64 -0.19
N GLN A 46 -29.30 6.21 -0.01
CA GLN A 46 -30.09 6.47 1.19
C GLN A 46 -29.57 5.73 2.44
N LEU A 47 -28.88 4.60 2.25
CA LEU A 47 -28.36 3.76 3.33
C LEU A 47 -27.04 4.25 3.95
N GLN A 48 -26.55 5.45 3.61
CA GLN A 48 -25.21 5.95 4.01
C GLN A 48 -24.85 5.76 5.50
N HIS A 49 -25.81 5.95 6.41
CA HIS A 49 -25.61 5.88 7.85
C HIS A 49 -26.04 4.55 8.49
N GLN A 50 -26.59 3.61 7.71
CA GLN A 50 -27.14 2.36 8.21
C GLN A 50 -26.19 1.20 7.91
N THR A 51 -25.37 0.83 8.88
CA THR A 51 -24.30 -0.16 8.69
C THR A 51 -24.82 -1.53 8.28
N GLU A 52 -25.81 -2.06 9.00
CA GLU A 52 -26.40 -3.38 8.72
C GLU A 52 -27.05 -3.42 7.33
N ALA A 53 -27.84 -2.39 6.99
CA ALA A 53 -28.51 -2.30 5.69
C ALA A 53 -27.52 -2.21 4.52
N VAL A 54 -26.40 -1.49 4.68
CA VAL A 54 -25.32 -1.46 3.67
C VAL A 54 -24.68 -2.83 3.50
N GLN A 55 -24.44 -3.56 4.59
CA GLN A 55 -23.88 -4.92 4.49
C GLN A 55 -24.83 -5.86 3.76
N GLN A 56 -26.12 -5.81 4.11
CA GLN A 56 -27.17 -6.59 3.45
C GLN A 56 -27.25 -6.26 1.96
N TRP A 57 -27.26 -4.97 1.61
CA TRP A 57 -27.26 -4.53 0.22
C TRP A 57 -26.04 -5.07 -0.54
N ILE A 58 -24.86 -5.07 0.08
CA ILE A 58 -23.63 -5.60 -0.54
C ILE A 58 -23.74 -7.12 -0.77
N SER A 59 -24.28 -7.87 0.17
CA SER A 59 -24.46 -9.32 -0.01
C SER A 59 -25.49 -9.65 -1.08
N GLU A 60 -26.54 -8.84 -1.19
CA GLU A 60 -27.66 -9.12 -2.08
C GLU A 60 -27.44 -8.54 -3.46
N HIS A 61 -27.10 -7.28 -3.62
CA HIS A 61 -27.21 -6.58 -4.91
C HIS A 61 -25.88 -6.32 -5.61
N MET A 62 -24.73 -6.49 -4.95
CA MET A 62 -23.43 -6.14 -5.51
C MET A 62 -23.03 -7.06 -6.67
N SER A 63 -22.36 -6.49 -7.68
CA SER A 63 -21.74 -7.24 -8.77
C SER A 63 -20.67 -8.23 -8.24
N PRO A 64 -20.66 -9.49 -8.72
CA PRO A 64 -19.67 -10.49 -8.32
C PRO A 64 -18.23 -10.05 -8.66
N ASP A 65 -18.05 -9.28 -9.74
CA ASP A 65 -16.73 -8.78 -10.18
C ASP A 65 -16.09 -7.81 -9.19
N LEU A 66 -16.91 -7.20 -8.32
CA LEU A 66 -16.47 -6.24 -7.32
C LEU A 66 -16.15 -6.87 -5.98
N VAL A 67 -16.58 -8.10 -5.69
CA VAL A 67 -16.38 -8.75 -4.38
C VAL A 67 -14.91 -8.76 -3.99
N ILE A 68 -14.05 -9.33 -4.84
CA ILE A 68 -12.61 -9.46 -4.58
C ILE A 68 -11.95 -8.08 -4.53
N LYS A 69 -12.32 -7.18 -5.46
CA LYS A 69 -11.72 -5.83 -5.55
C LYS A 69 -12.06 -4.99 -4.32
N LEU A 70 -13.30 -5.08 -3.84
CA LEU A 70 -13.78 -4.41 -2.63
C LEU A 70 -13.01 -4.93 -1.42
N ASP A 71 -12.94 -6.24 -1.23
CA ASP A 71 -12.23 -6.83 -0.07
C ASP A 71 -10.75 -6.45 -0.04
N GLN A 72 -10.08 -6.45 -1.18
CA GLN A 72 -8.70 -5.99 -1.30
C GLN A 72 -8.56 -4.51 -0.97
N ALA A 73 -9.46 -3.67 -1.47
CA ALA A 73 -9.46 -2.23 -1.20
C ALA A 73 -9.67 -1.94 0.29
N ILE A 74 -10.63 -2.61 0.94
CA ILE A 74 -10.90 -2.46 2.38
C ILE A 74 -9.74 -2.99 3.21
N ARG A 75 -9.15 -4.14 2.84
CA ARG A 75 -7.94 -4.65 3.49
C ARG A 75 -6.78 -3.66 3.41
N ALA A 76 -6.56 -3.04 2.25
CA ALA A 76 -5.52 -2.04 2.07
C ALA A 76 -5.81 -0.77 2.88
N LYS A 77 -7.07 -0.30 2.90
CA LYS A 77 -7.51 0.86 3.68
C LYS A 77 -7.31 0.62 5.18
N ARG A 78 -7.76 -0.53 5.71
CA ARG A 78 -7.55 -0.95 7.10
C ARG A 78 -6.07 -0.95 7.47
N LYS A 79 -5.22 -1.59 6.66
CA LYS A 79 -3.77 -1.61 6.91
C LYS A 79 -3.18 -0.18 6.96
N ARG A 80 -3.58 0.70 6.03
CA ARG A 80 -3.10 2.08 5.98
C ARG A 80 -3.59 2.91 7.16
N PHE A 81 -4.83 2.69 7.61
CA PHE A 81 -5.41 3.35 8.77
C PHE A 81 -4.56 3.09 10.02
N PHE A 82 -4.35 1.82 10.39
CA PHE A 82 -3.52 1.48 11.56
C PHE A 82 -2.04 1.84 11.38
N ASN A 83 -1.49 1.73 10.15
CA ASN A 83 -0.11 2.14 9.91
C ASN A 83 0.10 3.66 9.96
N ALA A 84 -0.96 4.46 9.92
CA ALA A 84 -0.83 5.91 10.04
C ALA A 84 -0.59 6.35 11.50
N GLU A 85 -0.94 5.51 12.48
CA GLU A 85 -0.81 5.81 13.91
C GLU A 85 0.64 5.91 14.38
N LYS A 86 1.56 5.14 13.78
CA LYS A 86 2.97 5.11 14.15
C LYS A 86 3.84 5.55 12.98
N GLN A 87 4.79 6.45 13.25
CA GLN A 87 5.73 6.92 12.22
C GLN A 87 6.56 5.78 11.61
N SER A 88 6.94 4.78 12.42
CA SER A 88 7.73 3.62 11.97
C SER A 88 7.00 2.70 10.99
N THR A 89 5.67 2.67 11.02
CA THR A 89 4.86 1.83 10.11
C THR A 89 4.29 2.62 8.93
N LYS A 90 4.30 3.95 9.02
CA LYS A 90 3.90 4.88 7.95
C LYS A 90 4.79 4.70 6.73
N LYS A 91 4.19 4.83 5.54
CA LYS A 91 4.89 4.72 4.25
C LYS A 91 4.79 6.03 3.50
N LYS A 92 5.80 6.35 2.71
CA LYS A 92 5.87 7.52 1.84
C LYS A 92 5.94 7.05 0.39
N SER A 93 5.17 7.70 -0.47
CA SER A 93 5.33 7.57 -1.92
C SER A 93 6.46 8.50 -2.34
N ILE A 94 7.38 7.97 -3.15
CA ILE A 94 8.47 8.71 -3.78
C ILE A 94 8.46 8.35 -5.26
N ASP A 95 8.73 9.34 -6.10
CA ASP A 95 8.97 9.12 -7.51
C ASP A 95 10.48 9.02 -7.75
N LEU A 96 10.87 8.09 -8.61
CA LEU A 96 12.26 7.86 -8.99
C LEU A 96 12.34 7.87 -10.51
N ASP A 97 13.46 8.37 -11.05
CA ASP A 97 13.76 8.21 -12.46
C ASP A 97 13.78 6.73 -12.84
N TYR A 98 13.28 6.43 -14.03
CA TYR A 98 13.12 5.05 -14.49
C TYR A 98 14.41 4.24 -14.41
N ALA A 99 15.54 4.83 -14.82
CA ALA A 99 16.85 4.18 -14.77
C ALA A 99 17.29 3.84 -13.34
N VAL A 100 17.05 4.74 -12.39
CA VAL A 100 17.38 4.55 -10.97
C VAL A 100 16.51 3.43 -10.38
N TRP A 101 15.20 3.48 -10.62
CA TRP A 101 14.27 2.44 -10.19
C TRP A 101 14.62 1.07 -10.78
N LEU A 102 14.99 1.01 -12.06
CA LEU A 102 15.35 -0.25 -12.73
C LEU A 102 16.60 -0.88 -12.08
N ARG A 103 17.63 -0.09 -11.80
CA ARG A 103 18.84 -0.57 -11.13
C ARG A 103 18.55 -1.05 -9.71
N LEU A 104 17.82 -0.24 -8.93
CA LEU A 104 17.46 -0.58 -7.56
C LEU A 104 16.59 -1.84 -7.49
N SER A 105 15.60 -1.97 -8.39
CA SER A 105 14.70 -3.13 -8.42
C SER A 105 15.42 -4.42 -8.81
N ARG A 106 16.34 -4.38 -9.78
CA ARG A 106 17.18 -5.54 -10.13
C ARG A 106 18.06 -5.95 -8.95
N TYR A 107 18.69 -5.00 -8.26
CA TYR A 107 19.53 -5.27 -7.11
C TYR A 107 18.73 -5.86 -5.93
N SER A 108 17.58 -5.26 -5.60
CA SER A 108 16.63 -5.75 -4.59
C SER A 108 16.16 -7.19 -4.87
N ARG A 109 15.84 -7.51 -6.12
CA ARG A 109 15.48 -8.89 -6.52
C ARG A 109 16.67 -9.85 -6.37
N LYS A 110 17.87 -9.44 -6.81
CA LYS A 110 19.10 -10.25 -6.67
C LYS A 110 19.37 -10.59 -5.20
N MET A 111 19.21 -9.62 -4.31
CA MET A 111 19.42 -9.80 -2.86
C MET A 111 18.22 -10.41 -2.12
N LYS A 112 17.09 -10.65 -2.80
CA LYS A 112 15.82 -11.12 -2.20
C LYS A 112 15.32 -10.23 -1.04
N MET A 113 15.58 -8.92 -1.14
CA MET A 113 15.19 -7.91 -0.15
C MET A 113 14.12 -6.99 -0.73
N THR A 114 13.31 -6.34 0.12
CA THR A 114 12.43 -5.25 -0.34
C THR A 114 13.24 -4.02 -0.71
N LEU A 115 12.72 -3.14 -1.59
CA LEU A 115 13.42 -1.92 -1.99
C LEU A 115 13.89 -1.08 -0.80
N SER A 116 13.06 -0.93 0.25
CA SER A 116 13.44 -0.19 1.45
C SER A 116 14.59 -0.84 2.21
N GLN A 117 14.60 -2.18 2.32
CA GLN A 117 15.71 -2.90 2.97
C GLN A 117 16.99 -2.80 2.14
N THR A 118 16.87 -2.86 0.81
CA THR A 118 18.00 -2.70 -0.10
C THR A 118 18.61 -1.30 0.00
N ILE A 119 17.80 -0.25 0.10
CA ILE A 119 18.29 1.12 0.31
C ILE A 119 19.09 1.22 1.61
N MET A 120 18.54 0.69 2.72
CA MET A 120 19.26 0.69 4.01
C MET A 120 20.60 -0.05 3.91
N TYR A 121 20.60 -1.25 3.35
CA TYR A 121 21.82 -2.04 3.15
C TYR A 121 22.88 -1.29 2.33
N MET A 122 22.49 -0.62 1.25
CA MET A 122 23.41 0.15 0.42
C MET A 122 23.99 1.36 1.16
N ILE A 123 23.22 2.00 2.05
CA ILE A 123 23.71 3.10 2.88
C ILE A 123 24.73 2.57 3.89
N ASP A 124 24.38 1.50 4.61
CA ASP A 124 25.26 0.88 5.61
C ASP A 124 26.58 0.38 4.97
N GLU A 125 26.51 -0.21 3.76
CA GLU A 125 27.67 -0.66 2.98
C GLU A 125 28.56 0.51 2.56
N GLN A 126 27.97 1.63 2.13
CA GLN A 126 28.71 2.81 1.71
C GLN A 126 29.41 3.48 2.90
N GLU A 127 28.74 3.58 4.06
CA GLU A 127 29.33 4.10 5.30
C GLU A 127 30.48 3.22 5.79
N SER A 128 30.29 1.90 5.78
CA SER A 128 31.33 0.93 6.14
C SER A 128 32.55 1.04 5.21
N LYS A 129 32.32 1.17 3.90
CA LYS A 129 33.39 1.33 2.92
C LYS A 129 34.24 2.57 3.18
N ALA A 130 33.62 3.70 3.51
CA ALA A 130 34.36 4.92 3.85
C ALA A 130 35.25 4.75 5.10
N LEU A 131 34.73 4.06 6.13
CA LEU A 131 35.52 3.71 7.32
C LEU A 131 36.72 2.82 6.96
N TYR A 132 36.51 1.76 6.17
CA TYR A 132 37.60 0.88 5.72
C TYR A 132 38.66 1.61 4.89
N GLU A 133 38.25 2.51 3.99
CA GLU A 133 39.19 3.31 3.18
C GLU A 133 40.07 4.20 4.07
N SER A 134 39.48 4.87 5.08
CA SER A 134 40.24 5.69 6.03
C SER A 134 41.24 4.87 6.87
N GLN A 135 40.84 3.69 7.33
CA GLN A 135 41.70 2.79 8.11
C GLN A 135 42.87 2.28 7.26
N ILE A 136 42.60 1.87 6.02
CA ILE A 136 43.64 1.44 5.08
C ILE A 136 44.58 2.60 4.77
N HIS A 137 44.06 3.82 4.59
CA HIS A 137 44.91 4.99 4.33
C HIS A 137 45.82 5.31 5.52
N ALA A 138 45.28 5.30 6.74
CA ALA A 138 46.06 5.48 7.97
C ALA A 138 47.13 4.39 8.13
N MET A 139 46.77 3.12 7.88
CA MET A 139 47.70 2.00 7.95
C MET A 139 48.83 2.14 6.93
N LYS A 140 48.53 2.51 5.68
CA LYS A 140 49.54 2.78 4.64
C LYS A 140 50.47 3.91 5.04
N LYS A 141 49.94 5.00 5.60
CA LYS A 141 50.74 6.13 6.07
C LYS A 141 51.68 5.73 7.21
N ASN A 142 51.17 5.02 8.21
CA ASN A 142 51.97 4.54 9.34
C ASN A 142 53.09 3.60 8.88
N LEU A 143 52.82 2.70 7.94
CA LEU A 143 53.84 1.82 7.36
C LEU A 143 54.92 2.61 6.61
N GLN A 144 54.54 3.65 5.85
CA GLN A 144 55.51 4.51 5.17
C GLN A 144 56.39 5.30 6.16
N GLU A 145 55.83 5.73 7.29
CA GLU A 145 56.58 6.41 8.35
C GLU A 145 57.57 5.47 9.04
N LEU A 146 57.19 4.21 9.29
CA LEU A 146 58.05 3.19 9.90
C LEU A 146 59.20 2.69 9.00
N LEU A 147 59.05 2.84 7.68
CA LEU A 147 60.06 2.44 6.69
C LEU A 147 61.07 3.55 6.37
N LYS A 148 60.94 4.73 6.98
CA LYS A 148 61.95 5.81 6.94
C LYS A 148 62.90 5.71 8.11
#